data_AF-A0A528BGQ4-F1
#
_entry.id   AF-A0A528BGQ4-F1
#
_cell.length_a   1.000
_cell.length_b   1.000
_cell.length_c   1.000
_cell.angle_alpha   90.00
_cell.angle_beta   90.00
_cell.angle_gamma   90.00
#
_symmetry.space_group_name_H-M   'P 1'
#
loop_
_entity.id
_entity.type
_entity.pdbx_description
1 polymer ?
#
loop_
_entity_poly.entity_id
_entity_poly.type
_entity_poly.pdbx_seq_one_letter_code
_entity_poly.pdbx_strand_id
1 'polypeptide(L)' 'MTTQTGHTEAIAASRVIGTLVYNTEGTHIGDIEDVMLDKLSNGIMFAVIGFGGFLGIGEK' A
#
# COMPACT_ATOMS: atom_id res chain seq x y z
N MET A 1 -16.31 13.15 -12.98
CA MET A 1 -17.42 13.52 -12.07
C MET A 1 -16.84 13.62 -10.67
N THR A 2 -16.83 14.80 -10.07
CA THR A 2 -16.39 15.08 -8.69
C THR A 2 -17.62 15.40 -7.86
N THR A 3 -17.86 14.65 -6.78
CA THR A 3 -19.01 14.87 -5.88
C THR A 3 -18.71 15.95 -4.84
N GLN A 4 -19.78 16.54 -4.30
CA GLN A 4 -19.80 17.72 -3.43
C GLN A 4 -19.11 17.53 -2.06
N THR A 5 -18.65 16.31 -1.73
CA THR A 5 -17.98 15.96 -0.46
C THR A 5 -16.47 15.66 -0.60
N GLY A 6 -15.89 15.77 -1.80
CA GLY A 6 -14.44 15.68 -2.00
C GLY A 6 -13.79 14.30 -1.78
N HIS A 7 -14.50 13.30 -1.26
CA HIS A 7 -13.96 11.96 -1.05
C HIS A 7 -14.89 10.91 -1.63
N THR A 8 -14.46 10.31 -2.74
CA THR A 8 -14.96 9.00 -3.14
C THR A 8 -14.54 7.98 -2.06
N GLU A 9 -15.41 7.04 -1.70
CA GLU A 9 -15.10 5.95 -0.75
C GLU A 9 -14.04 4.98 -1.28
N ALA A 10 -13.76 5.04 -2.59
CA ALA A 10 -12.72 4.27 -3.25
C ALA A 10 -11.41 5.05 -3.40
N ILE A 11 -10.31 4.37 -3.15
CA ILE A 11 -8.96 4.82 -3.48
C ILE A 11 -8.48 4.08 -4.73
N ALA A 12 -7.83 4.78 -5.65
CA ALA A 12 -7.24 4.13 -6.82
C ALA A 12 -6.13 3.16 -6.35
N ALA A 13 -6.12 1.94 -6.87
CA ALA A 13 -5.08 0.95 -6.53
C ALA A 13 -3.67 1.48 -6.81
N SER A 14 -3.49 2.24 -7.90
CA SER A 14 -2.23 2.93 -8.24
C SER A 14 -1.78 3.96 -7.21
N ARG A 15 -2.67 4.43 -6.34
CA ARG A 15 -2.34 5.31 -5.21
C ARG A 15 -2.04 4.53 -3.94
N VAL A 16 -2.56 3.31 -3.80
CA VAL A 16 -2.29 2.43 -2.65
C VAL A 16 -0.90 1.79 -2.80
N ILE A 17 -0.60 1.26 -3.98
CA ILE A 17 0.70 0.65 -4.29
C ILE A 17 1.82 1.70 -4.13
N GLY A 18 2.90 1.34 -3.44
CA GLY A 18 4.02 2.19 -3.08
C GLY A 18 3.80 3.06 -1.84
N THR A 19 2.66 2.93 -1.14
CA THR A 19 2.44 3.65 0.12
C THR A 19 3.32 3.08 1.22
N LEU A 20 3.98 3.97 1.97
CA LEU A 20 4.82 3.60 3.11
C LEU A 20 3.96 3.04 4.26
N VAL A 21 4.39 1.93 4.83
CA VAL A 21 3.76 1.24 5.95
C VAL A 21 4.60 1.44 7.20
N TYR A 22 3.94 1.84 8.28
CA TYR A 22 4.55 2.08 9.58
C TYR A 22 3.88 1.22 10.66
N ASN A 23 4.65 0.83 11.68
CA ASN A 23 4.08 0.19 12.87
C ASN A 23 3.43 1.25 13.77
N THR A 24 2.78 0.80 14.86
CA THR A 24 2.12 1.69 15.83
C THR A 24 3.07 2.60 16.59
N GLU A 25 4.37 2.32 16.55
CA GLU A 25 5.43 3.13 17.17
C GLU A 25 6.02 4.16 16.19
N GLY A 26 5.55 4.18 14.94
CA GLY A 26 6.04 5.08 13.89
C GLY A 26 7.30 4.57 13.17
N THR A 27 7.72 3.33 13.41
CA THR A 27 8.85 2.71 12.70
C THR A 27 8.42 2.28 11.29
N HIS A 28 9.21 2.64 10.29
CA HIS A 28 8.99 2.24 8.90
C HIS A 28 9.22 0.74 8.72
N ILE A 29 8.23 0.05 8.15
CA ILE A 29 8.25 -1.39 7.89
C ILE A 29 8.66 -1.67 6.44
N GLY A 30 8.13 -0.90 5.50
CA GLY A 30 8.30 -1.11 4.06
C GLY A 30 7.21 -0.37 3.29
N ASP A 31 6.94 -0.79 2.06
CA ASP A 31 5.92 -0.20 1.20
C ASP A 31 4.94 -1.26 0.67
N ILE A 32 3.74 -0.83 0.27
CA ILE A 32 2.75 -1.73 -0.31
C ILE A 32 3.20 -2.12 -1.73
N GLU A 33 3.57 -3.38 -1.93
CA GLU A 33 4.00 -3.91 -3.23
C GLU A 33 2.80 -4.28 -4.10
N ASP A 34 1.79 -4.93 -3.52
CA ASP A 34 0.58 -5.35 -4.23
C ASP A 34 -0.63 -5.46 -3.29
N VAL A 35 -1.83 -5.58 -3.87
CA VAL A 35 -3.09 -5.80 -3.14
C VAL A 35 -3.82 -7.01 -3.69
N MET A 36 -4.20 -7.92 -2.81
CA MET A 36 -4.92 -9.14 -3.18
C MET A 36 -6.41 -8.89 -3.13
N LEU A 37 -7.06 -9.00 -4.29
CA LEU A 37 -8.49 -8.83 -4.45
C LEU A 37 -9.20 -10.18 -4.37
N ASP A 38 -10.33 -10.19 -3.68
CA ASP A 38 -11.30 -11.28 -3.76
C ASP A 38 -12.03 -11.17 -5.09
N LYS A 39 -11.82 -12.18 -5.94
CA LYS A 39 -12.40 -12.27 -7.28
C LYS A 39 -13.93 -12.43 -7.28
N LEU A 40 -14.52 -12.86 -6.16
CA LEU A 40 -15.95 -13.14 -6.04
C LEU A 40 -16.72 -12.02 -5.34
N SER A 41 -16.11 -11.38 -4.33
CA SER A 41 -16.79 -10.35 -3.52
C SER A 41 -16.44 -8.91 -3.91
N ASN A 42 -15.51 -8.72 -4.86
CA ASN A 42 -14.97 -7.40 -5.25
C ASN A 42 -14.33 -6.62 -4.08
N GLY A 43 -13.97 -7.30 -3.00
CA GLY A 43 -13.29 -6.73 -1.84
C GLY A 43 -11.77 -6.89 -1.90
N ILE A 44 -11.05 -6.11 -1.10
CA ILE A 44 -9.62 -6.33 -0.83
C ILE A 44 -9.52 -7.35 0.31
N MET A 45 -8.75 -8.43 0.12
CA MET A 45 -8.50 -9.42 1.16
C MET A 45 -7.33 -9.00 2.06
N PHE A 46 -6.19 -8.66 1.45
CA PHE A 46 -4.98 -8.25 2.16
C PHE A 46 -4.01 -7.51 1.22
N ALA A 47 -3.07 -6.77 1.81
CA ALA A 47 -1.97 -6.12 1.09
C ALA A 47 -0.68 -6.92 1.27
N VAL A 48 0.15 -6.95 0.22
CA VAL A 48 1.50 -7.50 0.25
C VAL A 48 2.46 -6.35 0.57
N ILE A 49 3.23 -6.49 1.64
CA ILE A 49 4.22 -5.50 2.05
C ILE A 49 5.58 -5.95 1.50
N GLY A 50 6.13 -5.14 0.61
CA GLY A 50 7.49 -5.26 0.16
C GLY A 50 8.42 -4.65 1.21
N PHE A 51 9.36 -5.45 1.69
CA PHE A 51 10.47 -4.94 2.49
C PHE A 51 11.58 -4.58 1.50
N GLY A 52 11.53 -3.36 0.97
CA GLY A 52 12.55 -2.80 0.10
C GLY A 52 13.89 -2.64 0.83
N GLY A 53 14.59 -3.75 1.04
CA GLY A 53 15.99 -3.77 1.40
C GLY A 53 16.82 -3.49 0.15
N PHE A 54 17.44 -2.32 0.06
CA PHE A 54 18.66 -2.24 -0.72
C PHE A 54 19.65 -3.24 -0.09
N LEU A 55 19.86 -4.37 -0.75
CA LEU A 55 21.02 -5.21 -0.51
C LEU A 55 22.25 -4.38 -0.87
N GLY A 56 22.81 -3.69 0.13
CA GLY A 56 24.13 -3.07 0.12
C GLY A 56 24.58 -2.42 -1.18
N ILE A 57 24.18 -1.18 -1.43
CA ILE A 57 25.18 -0.22 -1.92
C ILE A 57 25.87 0.32 -0.66
N GLY A 58 26.89 -0.42 -0.20
CA GLY A 58 27.73 0.01 0.92
C GLY A 58 27.97 -1.01 2.02
N GLU A 59 28.30 -2.26 1.70
CA GLU A 59 29.32 -2.93 2.53
C GLU A 59 30.66 -2.25 2.25
N LYS A 60 30.96 -1.21 3.03
CA LYS A 60 32.30 -0.86 3.54
C LYS A 60 32.21 0.23 4.62
#